data_AF-A0A534Q8V4-F1
#
_entry.id   AF-A0A534Q8V4-F1
#
_cell.length_a   1.000
_cell.length_b   1.000
_cell.length_c   1.000
_cell.angle_alpha   90.00
_cell.angle_beta   90.00
_cell.angle_gamma   90.00
#
_symmetry.space_group_name_H-M   'P 1'
#
loop_
_entity.id
_entity.type
_entity.pdbx_description
1 polymer ?
#
loop_
_entity_poly.entity_id
_entity_poly.type
_entity_poly.pdbx_seq_one_letter_code
_entity_poly.pdbx_strand_id
1 'polypeptide(L)'
;HEVLAVDGEHDLFGDGSVVCLPTYGHTPGHQSLRVRLAGGDAVLTADACYLRRTLEELHLPAIVHDPAAMLAALHRLRELQQAGARIFYGHDPEFWATVPQAPGEV
;
A
#
# COMPACT_ATOMS: atom_id res chain seq x y z
N HIS A 1 -13.47 19.50 -13.38
CA HIS A 1 -12.58 19.78 -12.22
C HIS A 1 -11.16 19.63 -12.72
N GLU A 2 -10.24 20.43 -12.19
CA GLU A 2 -8.81 20.33 -12.53
C GLU A 2 -8.27 19.01 -11.96
N VAL A 3 -7.56 18.25 -12.79
CA VAL A 3 -6.98 16.94 -12.43
C VAL A 3 -5.47 17.08 -12.46
N LEU A 4 -4.83 16.80 -11.33
CA LEU A 4 -3.38 16.68 -11.25
C LEU A 4 -2.98 15.24 -11.63
N ALA A 5 -2.29 15.09 -12.76
CA ALA A 5 -1.64 13.83 -13.09
C ALA A 5 -0.33 13.72 -12.30
N VAL A 6 -0.14 12.58 -11.63
CA VAL A 6 1.04 12.31 -10.79
C VAL A 6 1.79 11.11 -11.36
N ASP A 7 3.10 11.25 -11.51
CA ASP A 7 4.02 10.14 -11.75
C ASP A 7 5.06 10.08 -10.63
N GLY A 8 5.28 8.87 -10.11
CA GLY A 8 6.17 8.62 -8.98
C GLY A 8 5.57 8.94 -7.62
N GLU A 9 6.44 9.33 -6.69
CA GLU A 9 6.09 9.66 -5.30
C GLU A 9 5.52 11.08 -5.23
N HIS A 10 4.45 11.26 -4.44
CA HIS A 10 3.79 12.56 -4.32
C HIS A 10 3.21 12.77 -2.93
N ASP A 11 3.59 13.87 -2.31
CA ASP A 11 3.04 14.33 -1.05
C ASP A 11 1.77 15.16 -1.31
N LEU A 12 0.62 14.65 -0.87
CA LEU A 12 -0.69 15.24 -1.18
C LEU A 12 -0.90 16.60 -0.50
N PHE A 13 -0.26 16.83 0.65
CA PHE A 13 -0.46 18.05 1.44
C PHE A 13 0.82 18.88 1.57
N GLY A 14 1.98 18.33 1.19
CA GLY A 14 3.29 19.00 1.28
C GLY A 14 3.89 18.99 2.69
N ASP A 15 3.29 18.25 3.64
CA ASP A 15 3.72 18.13 5.03
C ASP A 15 4.18 16.69 5.39
N GLY A 16 4.15 15.78 4.42
CA GLY A 16 4.50 14.37 4.55
C GLY A 16 3.47 13.53 5.29
N SER A 17 2.27 14.06 5.58
CA SER A 17 1.22 13.33 6.30
C SER A 17 0.59 12.22 5.46
N VAL A 18 0.39 12.46 4.16
CA VAL A 18 -0.11 11.46 3.21
C VAL A 18 0.71 11.52 1.93
N VAL A 19 1.46 10.46 1.68
CA VAL A 19 2.37 10.35 0.54
C VAL A 19 1.94 9.18 -0.35
N CYS A 20 1.65 9.46 -1.62
CA CYS A 20 1.50 8.46 -2.67
C CYS A 20 2.85 7.82 -2.96
N LEU A 21 2.89 6.49 -2.90
CA LEU A 21 4.06 5.67 -3.22
C LEU A 21 3.83 4.98 -4.56
N PRO A 22 4.77 5.04 -5.52
CA PRO A 22 4.67 4.23 -6.72
C PRO A 22 4.84 2.76 -6.35
N THR A 23 3.82 1.95 -6.64
CA THR A 23 3.78 0.51 -6.39
C THR A 23 3.27 -0.22 -7.62
N TYR A 24 3.97 0.02 -8.73
CA TYR A 24 3.63 -0.50 -10.05
C TYR A 24 3.63 -2.04 -10.09
N GLY A 25 3.04 -2.58 -11.15
CA GLY A 25 3.13 -4.00 -11.49
C GLY A 25 1.78 -4.70 -11.47
N HIS A 26 0.91 -4.43 -10.49
CA HIS A 26 -0.48 -4.85 -10.60
C HIS A 26 -1.17 -4.15 -11.79
N THR A 27 -0.99 -2.84 -11.88
CA THR A 27 -1.28 -2.03 -13.08
C THR A 27 -0.07 -1.14 -13.41
N PRO A 28 0.01 -0.55 -14.63
CA PRO A 28 1.13 0.32 -15.01
C PRO A 28 1.30 1.55 -14.11
N GLY A 29 0.21 2.06 -13.54
CA GLY A 29 0.17 3.28 -12.72
C GLY A 29 -0.30 3.05 -11.30
N HIS A 30 -0.17 1.83 -10.76
CA HIS A 30 -0.62 1.51 -9.41
C HIS A 30 0.14 2.34 -8.36
N GLN A 31 -0.60 2.87 -7.39
CA GLN A 31 -0.07 3.66 -6.27
C GLN A 31 -0.63 3.16 -4.94
N SER A 32 0.22 3.16 -3.92
CA SER A 32 -0.15 2.92 -2.52
C SER A 32 -0.07 4.24 -1.75
N LEU A 33 -0.62 4.29 -0.53
CA LEU A 33 -0.52 5.48 0.33
C LEU A 33 0.25 5.15 1.59
N ARG A 34 1.21 5.99 1.97
CA ARG A 34 1.74 6.06 3.34
C ARG A 34 1.07 7.20 4.08
N VAL A 35 0.41 6.87 5.18
CA VAL A 35 -0.27 7.80 6.07
C VAL A 35 0.49 7.85 7.39
N ARG A 36 0.99 9.04 7.76
CA ARG A 36 1.65 9.26 9.05
C ARG A 36 0.59 9.53 10.11
N LEU A 37 0.52 8.67 11.11
CA LEU A 37 -0.38 8.82 12.26
C LEU A 37 0.44 9.04 13.54
N ALA A 38 -0.20 9.51 14.60
CA ALA A 38 0.45 9.67 15.90
C ALA A 38 1.02 8.35 16.45
N GLY A 39 0.38 7.22 16.12
CA GLY A 39 0.82 5.86 16.50
C GLY A 39 1.84 5.21 15.56
N GLY A 40 2.32 5.92 14.53
CA GLY A 40 3.23 5.40 13.52
C GLY A 40 2.66 5.44 12.10
N ASP A 41 3.47 5.04 11.12
CA ASP A 41 3.06 5.03 9.72
C ASP A 41 2.13 3.84 9.43
N ALA A 42 1.06 4.09 8.66
CA ALA A 42 0.23 3.08 8.04
C ALA A 42 0.43 3.11 6.52
N VAL A 43 0.57 1.96 5.88
CA VAL A 43 0.67 1.86 4.42
C VAL A 43 -0.54 1.13 3.88
N LEU A 44 -1.37 1.85 3.13
CA LEU A 44 -2.52 1.32 2.40
C LEU A 44 -2.02 0.78 1.05
N THR A 45 -1.87 -0.54 0.94
CA THR A 45 -1.22 -1.13 -0.24
C THR A 45 -2.13 -1.23 -1.43
N ALA A 46 -3.46 -1.27 -1.21
CA ALA A 46 -4.42 -1.66 -2.23
C ALA A 46 -3.94 -2.94 -2.95
N ASP A 47 -4.02 -2.95 -4.27
CA ASP A 47 -3.80 -4.13 -5.10
C ASP A 47 -2.32 -4.47 -5.34
N ALA A 48 -1.38 -3.60 -4.92
CA ALA A 48 0.04 -3.94 -4.89
C ALA A 48 0.34 -5.10 -3.91
N CYS A 49 -0.52 -5.32 -2.92
CA CYS A 49 -0.45 -6.47 -2.02
C CYS A 49 -1.85 -6.92 -1.60
N TYR A 50 -2.40 -7.91 -2.31
CA TYR A 50 -3.76 -8.41 -2.06
C TYR A 50 -3.91 -9.00 -0.67
N LEU A 51 -3.05 -9.96 -0.33
CA LEU A 51 -3.14 -10.77 0.87
C LEU A 51 -1.88 -10.60 1.71
N ARG A 52 -1.98 -10.90 2.99
CA ARG A 52 -0.80 -11.02 3.87
C ARG A 52 0.24 -11.96 3.30
N ARG A 53 -0.20 -13.13 2.80
CA ARG A 53 0.68 -14.11 2.13
C ARG A 53 1.37 -13.57 0.87
N THR A 54 0.77 -12.59 0.17
CA THR A 54 1.41 -11.97 -1.00
C THR A 54 2.68 -11.26 -0.57
N LEU A 55 2.66 -10.57 0.57
CA LEU A 55 3.85 -9.95 1.12
C LEU A 55 4.81 -10.99 1.71
N GLU A 56 4.29 -11.94 2.50
CA GLU A 56 5.11 -12.91 3.25
C GLU A 56 5.83 -13.91 2.35
N GLU A 57 5.13 -14.46 1.37
CA GLU A 57 5.62 -15.54 0.51
C GLU A 57 6.05 -15.03 -0.88
N LEU A 58 5.87 -13.73 -1.16
CA LEU A 58 6.03 -13.15 -2.50
C LEU A 58 5.14 -13.84 -3.55
N HIS A 59 3.97 -14.33 -3.12
CA HIS A 59 3.00 -15.00 -3.98
C HIS A 59 2.16 -13.99 -4.76
N LEU A 60 2.54 -13.78 -6.02
CA LEU A 60 1.87 -12.85 -6.92
C LEU A 60 0.45 -13.32 -7.31
N PRO A 61 -0.49 -12.40 -7.57
CA PRO A 61 -1.80 -12.74 -8.11
C PRO A 61 -1.69 -13.29 -9.53
N ALA A 62 -2.72 -14.03 -9.96
CA ALA A 62 -2.77 -14.60 -11.32
C ALA A 62 -2.84 -13.55 -12.43
N ILE A 63 -3.41 -12.37 -12.14
CA ILE A 63 -3.51 -11.24 -13.06
C ILE A 63 -2.56 -10.16 -12.57
N VAL A 64 -1.52 -9.89 -13.35
CA VAL A 64 -0.48 -8.90 -13.08
C VAL A 64 -0.03 -8.29 -14.40
N HIS A 65 0.16 -6.98 -14.44
CA HIS A 65 0.66 -6.28 -15.62
C HIS A 65 2.17 -6.50 -15.81
N ASP A 66 2.95 -6.31 -14.74
CA ASP A 66 4.39 -6.52 -14.70
C ASP A 66 4.80 -7.22 -13.39
N PRO A 67 5.13 -8.52 -13.44
CA PRO A 67 5.55 -9.30 -12.27
C PRO A 67 6.82 -8.77 -11.59
N ALA A 68 7.79 -8.29 -12.36
CA ALA A 68 9.07 -7.84 -11.83
C ALA A 68 8.89 -6.51 -11.08
N ALA A 69 8.12 -5.59 -11.65
CA ALA A 69 7.74 -4.35 -10.98
C ALA A 69 6.93 -4.63 -9.70
N MET A 70 6.00 -5.58 -9.74
CA MET A 70 5.20 -5.94 -8.56
C MET A 70 6.07 -6.55 -7.45
N LEU A 71 7.05 -7.40 -7.78
CA LEU A 71 8.01 -7.91 -6.80
C LEU A 71 8.85 -6.79 -6.18
N ALA A 72 9.32 -5.83 -6.99
CA ALA A 72 10.03 -4.67 -6.48
C ALA A 72 9.16 -3.83 -5.52
N ALA A 73 7.86 -3.65 -5.85
CA ALA A 73 6.91 -3.00 -4.96
C ALA A 73 6.73 -3.77 -3.65
N LEU A 74 6.58 -5.10 -3.68
CA LEU A 74 6.49 -5.94 -2.48
C LEU A 74 7.74 -5.86 -1.60
N HIS A 75 8.93 -5.81 -2.20
CA HIS A 75 10.18 -5.59 -1.45
C HIS A 75 10.17 -4.24 -0.72
N ARG A 76 9.79 -3.15 -1.41
CA ARG A 76 9.65 -1.83 -0.80
C ARG A 76 8.62 -1.82 0.34
N LEU A 77 7.48 -2.49 0.16
CA LEU A 77 6.46 -2.62 1.20
C LEU A 77 6.97 -3.40 2.43
N ARG A 78 7.81 -4.42 2.22
CA ARG A 78 8.46 -5.17 3.30
C ARG A 78 9.49 -4.33 4.05
N GLU A 79 10.27 -3.50 3.35
CA GLU A 79 11.19 -2.55 4.00
C GLU A 79 10.44 -1.56 4.89
N LEU A 80 9.31 -1.02 4.42
CA LEU A 80 8.44 -0.15 5.21
C LEU A 80 7.87 -0.87 6.43
N GLN A 81 7.43 -2.13 6.27
CA GLN A 81 6.96 -2.96 7.37
C GLN A 81 8.07 -3.19 8.43
N GLN A 82 9.29 -3.48 7.98
CA GLN A 82 10.46 -3.67 8.86
C GLN A 82 10.85 -2.38 9.58
N ALA A 83 10.62 -1.21 8.96
CA ALA A 83 10.78 0.09 9.58
C ALA A 83 9.66 0.44 10.59
N GLY A 84 8.70 -0.46 10.79
CA GLY A 84 7.61 -0.32 11.77
C GLY A 84 6.29 0.15 11.20
N ALA A 85 6.16 0.33 9.88
CA ALA A 85 4.89 0.72 9.28
C ALA A 85 3.87 -0.44 9.34
N ARG A 86 2.63 -0.13 9.70
CA ARG A 86 1.53 -1.09 9.64
C ARG A 86 1.05 -1.22 8.19
N ILE A 87 1.15 -2.42 7.64
CA ILE A 87 0.66 -2.72 6.29
C ILE A 87 -0.83 -3.04 6.32
N PHE A 88 -1.61 -2.36 5.49
CA PHE A 88 -3.01 -2.65 5.20
C PHE A 88 -3.10 -3.28 3.81
N TYR A 89 -3.32 -4.59 3.79
CA TYR A 89 -3.48 -5.38 2.56
C TYR A 89 -4.77 -5.02 1.82
N GLY A 90 -4.81 -5.22 0.50
CA GLY A 90 -5.94 -4.81 -0.34
C GLY A 90 -7.22 -5.63 -0.13
N HIS A 91 -7.09 -6.95 0.00
CA HIS A 91 -8.22 -7.91 -0.05
C HIS A 91 -8.08 -9.07 0.94
N ASP A 92 -7.37 -8.86 2.05
CA ASP A 92 -7.15 -9.91 3.05
C ASP A 92 -8.29 -9.96 4.09
N PRO A 93 -9.18 -10.97 4.06
CA PRO A 93 -10.36 -11.00 4.93
C PRO A 93 -9.99 -11.27 6.40
N GLU A 94 -8.94 -12.06 6.65
CA GLU A 94 -8.52 -12.40 8.02
C GLU A 94 -7.92 -11.18 8.70
N PHE A 95 -7.05 -10.45 8.00
CA PHE A 95 -6.54 -9.18 8.48
C PHE A 95 -7.68 -8.16 8.65
N TRP A 96 -8.58 -8.03 7.66
CA TRP A 96 -9.65 -7.04 7.70
C TRP A 96 -10.57 -7.20 8.92
N ALA A 97 -10.85 -8.45 9.33
CA ALA A 97 -11.61 -8.73 10.55
C ALA A 97 -10.97 -8.18 11.83
N THR A 98 -9.66 -7.91 11.83
CA THR A 98 -8.92 -7.32 12.97
C THR A 98 -8.84 -5.79 12.93
N VAL A 99 -9.23 -5.17 11.82
CA VAL A 99 -9.17 -3.72 11.64
C VAL A 99 -10.42 -3.09 12.27
N PRO A 100 -10.27 -2.10 13.17
CA PRO A 100 -11.40 -1.32 13.67
C PRO A 100 -12.20 -0.71 12.52
N GLN A 101 -13.52 -0.93 12.53
CA GLN A 101 -14.42 -0.49 11.47
C GLN A 101 -15.09 0.82 11.87
N ALA A 102 -15.10 1.80 10.96
CA ALA A 102 -15.89 3.01 11.16
C ALA A 102 -17.41 2.68 11.13
N PRO A 103 -18.25 3.38 11.90
CA PRO A 103 -17.95 4.49 12.81
C PRO A 103 -17.62 4.04 14.24
N GLY A 104 -17.15 2.80 14.45
CA GLY A 104 -16.77 2.30 15.77
C GLY A 104 -15.75 3.22 16.46
N GLU A 105 -15.85 3.32 17.78
CA GLU A 105 -14.92 4.11 18.60
C GLU A 105 -13.50 3.55 18.47
N VAL A 106 -12.52 4.46 18.36
CA VAL A 106 -11.08 4.17 18.17
C VAL A 106 -10.35 4.20 19.51
#